data_AF-A0A1R3IFU8-F1
#
_entry.id   AF-A0A1R3IFU8-F1
#
_cell.length_a   1.000
_cell.length_b   1.000
_cell.length_c   1.000
_cell.angle_alpha   90.00
_cell.angle_beta   90.00
_cell.angle_gamma   90.00
#
_symmetry.space_group_name_H-M   'P 1'
#
loop_
_entity.id
_entity.type
_entity.pdbx_description
1 polymer ?
#
loop_
_entity_poly.entity_id
_entity_poly.type
_entity_poly.pdbx_seq_one_letter_code
_entity_poly.pdbx_strand_id
1 'polypeptide(L)'
;MDTMKAKNVSRQGKGQARKKAIDENENARTYFTWTLEMDRVLADILRDQRNLGNKSDGSWKSIAYNNVASALSSQFNVSILGDNVKSRVKIWKKWYGIVHDILSQSGFNWDGTT
;
A
#
# COMPACT_ATOMS: atom_id res chain seq x y z
N MET A 1 40.83 49.40 -30.10
CA MET A 1 40.84 48.37 -29.03
C MET A 1 39.43 48.38 -28.44
N ASP A 2 38.50 47.68 -29.07
CA ASP A 2 37.10 47.64 -28.62
C ASP A 2 36.78 46.24 -28.14
N THR A 3 36.59 46.10 -26.83
CA THR A 3 36.29 44.83 -26.18
C THR A 3 34.78 44.64 -26.11
N MET A 4 34.26 43.70 -26.89
CA MET A 4 32.93 43.14 -26.67
C MET A 4 32.95 42.23 -25.43
N LYS A 5 32.00 42.42 -24.50
CA LYS A 5 31.61 41.37 -23.55
C LYS A 5 30.12 41.09 -23.68
N ALA A 6 29.81 39.86 -24.11
CA ALA A 6 28.47 39.29 -24.10
C ALA A 6 28.03 38.96 -22.66
N LYS A 7 26.75 39.24 -22.34
CA LYS A 7 26.10 38.84 -21.09
C LYS A 7 25.71 37.36 -21.16
N ASN A 8 26.14 36.59 -20.16
CA ASN A 8 25.78 35.19 -19.96
C ASN A 8 24.47 35.10 -19.15
N VAL A 9 23.44 34.45 -19.68
CA VAL A 9 22.18 34.17 -18.96
C VAL A 9 22.25 32.75 -18.39
N SER A 10 22.37 32.66 -17.06
CA SER A 10 22.31 31.42 -16.30
C SER A 10 20.94 30.73 -16.47
N ARG A 11 20.96 29.47 -16.94
CA ARG A 11 19.81 28.56 -16.95
C ARG A 11 19.89 27.65 -15.71
N GLN A 12 19.36 28.09 -14.57
CA GLN A 12 19.13 27.21 -13.41
C GLN A 12 17.75 27.50 -12.81
N GLY A 13 16.89 26.48 -12.73
CA GLY A 13 15.60 26.62 -12.02
C GLY A 13 14.65 25.42 -12.14
N LYS A 14 14.69 24.63 -13.21
CA LYS A 14 13.65 23.58 -13.43
C LYS A 14 13.89 22.25 -12.70
N GLY A 15 15.16 21.90 -12.41
CA GLY A 15 15.52 20.61 -11.80
C GLY A 15 15.26 20.53 -10.29
N GLN A 16 15.50 21.62 -9.56
CA GLN A 16 15.32 21.67 -8.10
C GLN A 16 13.85 21.72 -7.70
N ALA A 17 13.01 22.46 -8.44
CA ALA A 17 11.57 22.53 -8.20
C ALA A 17 10.87 21.16 -8.37
N ARG A 18 11.27 20.37 -9.37
CA ARG A 18 10.75 19.00 -9.56
C ARG A 18 11.16 18.06 -8.44
N LYS A 19 12.42 18.13 -7.98
CA LYS A 19 12.92 17.31 -6.87
C LYS A 19 12.19 17.62 -5.57
N LYS A 20 11.99 18.91 -5.28
CA LYS A 20 11.30 19.41 -4.09
C LYS A 20 9.81 19.05 -4.08
N ALA A 21 9.13 19.14 -5.23
CA ALA A 21 7.73 18.72 -5.35
C ALA A 21 7.53 17.20 -5.21
N ILE A 22 8.52 16.38 -5.58
CA ILE A 22 8.47 14.93 -5.37
C ILE A 22 8.63 14.60 -3.88
N ASP A 23 9.58 15.24 -3.20
CA ASP A 23 9.87 15.07 -1.77
C ASP A 23 8.73 15.61 -0.87
N GLU A 24 8.20 16.79 -1.20
CA GLU A 24 7.03 17.37 -0.53
C GLU A 24 5.77 16.52 -0.76
N ASN A 25 5.58 15.94 -1.95
CA ASN A 25 4.49 14.99 -2.22
C ASN A 25 4.73 13.63 -1.55
N GLU A 26 5.97 13.19 -1.36
CA GLU A 26 6.30 11.97 -0.62
C GLU A 26 6.02 12.12 0.88
N ASN A 27 6.32 13.29 1.45
CA ASN A 27 6.05 13.65 2.84
C ASN A 27 4.59 14.07 3.10
N ALA A 28 3.87 14.57 2.09
CA ALA A 28 2.45 14.96 2.18
C ALA A 28 1.48 13.84 1.79
N ARG A 29 1.97 12.63 1.48
CA ARG A 29 1.13 11.43 1.52
C ARG A 29 0.77 11.19 2.96
N THR A 30 -0.33 11.78 3.41
CA THR A 30 -1.07 11.37 4.61
C THR A 30 -1.17 9.85 4.57
N TYR A 31 -0.30 9.17 5.33
CA TYR A 31 -0.26 7.72 5.33
C TYR A 31 -1.56 7.24 5.95
N PHE A 32 -2.43 6.66 5.13
CA PHE A 32 -3.65 6.03 5.59
C PHE A 32 -3.28 4.95 6.62
N THR A 33 -3.70 5.14 7.86
CA THR A 33 -3.37 4.26 8.98
C THR A 33 -4.48 3.22 9.15
N TRP A 34 -4.12 1.95 8.97
CA TRP A 34 -5.04 0.83 9.16
C TRP A 34 -5.23 0.53 10.64
N THR A 35 -6.47 0.43 11.09
CA THR A 35 -6.81 -0.01 12.46
C THR A 35 -7.03 -1.52 12.49
N LEU A 36 -6.94 -2.11 13.69
CA LEU A 36 -7.24 -3.53 13.88
C LEU A 36 -8.67 -3.89 13.45
N GLU A 37 -9.62 -2.97 13.66
CA GLU A 37 -11.02 -3.19 13.28
C GLU A 37 -11.20 -3.19 11.75
N MET A 38 -10.51 -2.30 11.04
CA MET A 38 -10.48 -2.32 9.57
C MET A 38 -9.84 -3.60 9.04
N ASP A 39 -8.77 -4.07 9.68
CA ASP A 39 -8.11 -5.32 9.32
C ASP A 39 -9.06 -6.52 9.49
N ARG A 40 -9.86 -6.58 10.56
CA ARG A 40 -10.87 -7.64 10.75
C ARG A 40 -11.91 -7.64 9.64
N VAL A 41 -12.51 -6.47 9.35
CA VAL A 41 -13.50 -6.32 8.28
C VAL A 41 -12.90 -6.68 6.91
N LEU A 42 -11.66 -6.27 6.65
CA LEU A 42 -10.92 -6.65 5.44
C LEU A 42 -10.82 -8.18 5.32
N ALA A 43 -10.41 -8.87 6.40
CA ALA A 43 -10.28 -10.33 6.41
C ALA A 43 -11.61 -11.05 6.18
N ASP A 44 -12.68 -10.61 6.84
CA ASP A 44 -14.01 -11.20 6.69
C ASP A 44 -14.54 -11.04 5.26
N ILE A 45 -14.45 -9.85 4.68
CA ILE A 45 -14.91 -9.63 3.32
C ILE A 45 -14.06 -10.43 2.33
N LEU A 46 -12.74 -10.49 2.50
CA LEU A 46 -11.90 -11.33 1.64
C LEU A 46 -12.27 -12.82 1.73
N ARG A 47 -12.63 -13.32 2.92
CA ARG A 47 -13.14 -14.69 3.08
C ARG A 47 -14.39 -14.90 2.21
N ASP A 48 -15.34 -13.97 2.25
CA ASP A 48 -16.57 -14.07 1.47
C ASP A 48 -16.30 -13.94 -0.04
N GLN A 49 -15.42 -13.03 -0.44
CA GLN A 49 -14.98 -12.90 -1.83
C GLN A 49 -14.29 -14.17 -2.34
N ARG A 50 -13.58 -14.92 -1.49
CA ARG A 50 -13.00 -16.22 -1.85
C ARG A 50 -14.11 -17.24 -2.13
N ASN A 51 -15.13 -17.30 -1.28
CA ASN A 51 -16.27 -18.20 -1.45
C ASN A 51 -17.05 -17.89 -2.73
N LEU A 52 -17.04 -16.62 -3.17
CA LEU A 52 -17.61 -16.18 -4.45
C LEU A 52 -16.70 -16.44 -5.68
N GLY A 53 -15.54 -17.07 -5.52
CA GLY A 53 -14.63 -17.35 -6.63
C GLY A 53 -13.87 -16.13 -7.16
N ASN A 54 -13.76 -15.07 -6.35
CA ASN A 54 -12.98 -13.87 -6.70
C ASN A 54 -11.48 -13.97 -6.36
N LYS A 55 -11.01 -15.19 -6.07
CA LYS A 55 -9.60 -15.53 -5.92
C LYS A 55 -9.22 -16.60 -6.96
N SER A 56 -8.23 -16.30 -7.78
CA SER A 56 -7.58 -17.24 -8.71
C SER A 56 -6.25 -17.72 -8.12
N ASP A 57 -5.50 -18.54 -8.86
CA ASP A 57 -4.22 -19.16 -8.49
C ASP A 57 -3.14 -18.12 -8.11
N GLY A 58 -3.23 -17.60 -6.87
CA GLY A 58 -2.27 -16.69 -6.25
C GLY A 58 -2.72 -15.24 -6.09
N SER A 59 -3.78 -14.81 -6.78
CA SER A 59 -4.21 -13.40 -6.81
C SER A 59 -5.72 -13.21 -6.63
N TRP A 60 -6.09 -12.07 -6.04
CA TRP A 60 -7.48 -11.63 -5.99
C TRP A 60 -7.84 -10.88 -7.27
N LYS A 61 -9.06 -11.06 -7.75
CA LYS A 61 -9.63 -10.25 -8.83
C LYS A 61 -9.85 -8.81 -8.35
N SER A 62 -9.84 -7.86 -9.28
CA SER A 62 -10.06 -6.43 -8.99
C SER A 62 -11.35 -6.18 -8.18
N ILE A 63 -12.43 -6.90 -8.53
CA ILE A 63 -13.72 -6.81 -7.85
C ILE A 63 -13.63 -7.13 -6.35
N ALA A 64 -12.77 -8.05 -5.92
CA ALA A 64 -12.61 -8.36 -4.50
C ALA A 64 -12.04 -7.16 -3.74
N TYR A 65 -11.00 -6.51 -4.28
CA TYR A 65 -10.40 -5.32 -3.66
C TYR A 65 -11.38 -4.15 -3.62
N ASN A 66 -12.15 -3.94 -4.69
CA ASN A 66 -13.13 -2.86 -4.76
C ASN A 66 -14.30 -3.06 -3.79
N ASN A 67 -14.78 -4.30 -3.65
CA ASN A 67 -15.84 -4.64 -2.70
C ASN A 67 -15.40 -4.38 -1.25
N VAL A 68 -14.18 -4.79 -0.90
CA VAL A 68 -13.59 -4.49 0.41
C VAL A 68 -13.45 -2.98 0.62
N ALA A 69 -12.93 -2.26 -0.38
CA ALA A 69 -12.72 -0.82 -0.31
C ALA A 69 -14.05 -0.06 -0.12
N SER A 70 -15.10 -0.46 -0.85
CA SER A 70 -16.43 0.13 -0.74
C SER A 70 -17.04 -0.10 0.65
N ALA A 71 -16.97 -1.33 1.16
CA ALA A 71 -17.51 -1.67 2.49
C ALA A 71 -16.78 -0.91 3.60
N LEU A 72 -15.44 -0.90 3.59
CA LEU A 72 -14.66 -0.16 4.59
C LEU A 72 -14.90 1.35 4.49
N SER A 73 -14.96 1.90 3.28
CA SER A 73 -15.22 3.33 3.09
C SER A 73 -16.57 3.73 3.67
N SER A 74 -17.59 2.91 3.43
CA SER A 74 -18.94 3.13 3.96
C SER A 74 -19.02 2.95 5.47
N GLN A 75 -18.37 1.92 6.03
CA GLN A 75 -18.47 1.58 7.45
C GLN A 75 -17.69 2.55 8.34
N PHE A 76 -16.53 3.02 7.89
CA PHE A 76 -15.62 3.84 8.68
C PHE A 76 -15.63 5.32 8.27
N ASN A 77 -16.44 5.70 7.28
CA ASN A 77 -16.53 7.06 6.73
C ASN A 77 -15.16 7.63 6.31
N VAL A 78 -14.39 6.83 5.58
CA VAL A 78 -13.04 7.16 5.07
C VAL A 78 -12.95 6.87 3.58
N SER A 79 -12.03 7.54 2.87
CA SER A 79 -11.78 7.24 1.47
C SER A 79 -10.75 6.12 1.32
N ILE A 80 -11.21 4.92 0.95
CA ILE A 80 -10.36 3.77 0.65
C ILE A 80 -10.61 3.33 -0.79
N LEU A 81 -9.54 3.17 -1.55
CA LEU A 81 -9.58 2.61 -2.91
C LEU A 81 -9.11 1.15 -2.90
N GLY A 82 -9.48 0.40 -3.94
CA GLY A 82 -9.03 -0.99 -4.12
C GLY A 82 -7.50 -1.14 -4.06
N ASP A 83 -6.75 -0.15 -4.54
CA ASP A 83 -5.28 -0.15 -4.46
C ASP A 83 -4.73 0.00 -3.03
N ASN A 84 -5.44 0.70 -2.14
CA ASN A 84 -5.08 0.75 -0.72
C ASN A 84 -5.23 -0.64 -0.10
N VAL A 85 -6.35 -1.32 -0.38
CA VAL A 85 -6.62 -2.70 0.09
C VAL A 85 -5.57 -3.67 -0.45
N LYS A 86 -5.29 -3.61 -1.76
CA LYS A 86 -4.27 -4.45 -2.40
C LYS A 86 -2.90 -4.26 -1.76
N SER A 87 -2.53 -3.01 -1.45
CA SER A 87 -1.28 -2.69 -0.75
C SER A 87 -1.25 -3.29 0.66
N ARG A 88 -2.36 -3.21 1.42
CA ARG A 88 -2.48 -3.81 2.75
C ARG A 88 -2.35 -5.34 2.71
N VAL A 89 -3.03 -6.00 1.77
CA VAL A 89 -2.94 -7.45 1.56
C VAL A 89 -1.50 -7.87 1.19
N LYS A 90 -0.78 -7.08 0.40
CA LYS A 90 0.63 -7.34 0.09
C LYS A 90 1.50 -7.30 1.34
N ILE A 91 1.26 -6.35 2.25
CA ILE A 91 1.95 -6.26 3.53
C ILE A 91 1.65 -7.51 4.38
N TRP A 92 0.38 -7.93 4.50
CA TRP A 92 0.02 -9.16 5.23
C TRP A 92 0.70 -10.41 4.68
N LYS A 93 0.78 -10.56 3.35
CA LYS A 93 1.51 -11.68 2.73
C LYS A 93 2.99 -11.70 3.12
N LYS A 94 3.62 -10.52 3.22
CA LYS A 94 5.02 -10.40 3.67
C LYS A 94 5.17 -10.83 5.13
N TRP A 95 4.30 -10.37 6.02
CA TRP A 95 4.31 -10.78 7.43
C TRP A 95 4.07 -12.28 7.59
N TYR A 96 3.09 -12.82 6.87
CA TYR A 96 2.84 -14.25 6.84
C TYR A 96 4.07 -15.03 6.38
N GLY A 97 4.78 -14.57 5.35
CA GLY A 97 6.04 -15.19 4.92
C GLY A 97 7.07 -15.26 6.03
N ILE A 98 7.30 -14.15 6.74
CA ILE A 98 8.23 -14.11 7.88
C ILE A 98 7.82 -15.09 8.98
N VAL A 99 6.54 -15.10 9.36
CA VAL A 99 6.02 -16.00 10.40
C VAL A 99 6.12 -17.46 9.96
N HIS A 100 5.78 -17.76 8.71
CA HIS A 100 5.91 -19.08 8.12
C HIS A 100 7.36 -19.56 8.13
N ASP A 101 8.32 -18.70 7.78
CA ASP A 101 9.75 -19.02 7.79
C ASP A 101 10.25 -19.34 9.21
N ILE A 102 9.80 -18.58 10.22
CA ILE A 102 10.11 -18.87 11.63
C ILE A 102 9.53 -20.23 12.03
N LEU A 103 8.27 -20.51 11.70
CA LEU A 103 7.60 -21.76 12.06
C LEU A 103 8.14 -22.97 11.31
N SER A 104 8.78 -22.78 10.16
CA SER A 104 9.44 -23.87 9.43
C SER A 104 10.72 -24.37 10.12
N GLN A 105 11.23 -23.65 11.13
CA GLN A 105 12.41 -24.03 11.88
C GLN A 105 12.05 -25.05 12.97
N SER A 106 12.95 -26.01 13.21
CA SER A 106 12.78 -27.01 14.27
C SER A 106 12.68 -26.34 15.65
N GLY A 107 11.68 -26.72 16.43
CA GLY A 107 11.48 -26.18 17.78
C GLY A 107 10.49 -25.02 17.88
N PHE A 108 9.93 -24.55 16.76
CA PHE A 108 8.81 -23.62 16.74
C PHE A 108 7.52 -24.33 16.34
N ASN A 109 6.43 -24.01 17.04
CA ASN A 109 5.08 -24.40 16.68
C ASN A 109 4.15 -23.23 17.01
N TRP A 110 2.97 -23.22 16.38
CA TRP A 110 1.87 -22.47 16.96
C TRP A 110 1.64 -22.95 18.38
N ASP A 111 1.28 -22.04 19.29
CA ASP A 111 0.77 -22.42 20.58
C ASP A 111 -0.36 -23.42 20.34
N GLY A 112 -0.11 -24.67 20.70
CA GLY A 112 -1.11 -25.70 20.57
C GLY A 112 -2.28 -25.26 21.43
N THR A 113 -3.39 -24.87 20.83
CA THR A 113 -4.69 -24.80 21.50
C THR A 113 -4.96 -26.20 22.05
N THR A 114 -4.49 -26.43 23.27
CA THR A 114 -4.64 -27.66 24.03
C THR A 114 -5.26 -27.29 25.36
#